data_AF-A0A8J3LWH7-F1
#
_entry.id   AF-A0A8J3LWH7-F1
#
_cell.length_a   1.000
_cell.length_b   1.000
_cell.length_c   1.000
_cell.angle_alpha   90.00
_cell.angle_beta   90.00
_cell.angle_gamma   90.00
#
_symmetry.space_group_name_H-M   'P 1'
#
loop_
_entity.id
_entity.type
_entity.pdbx_description
1 polymer ?
#
loop_
_entity_poly.entity_id
_entity_poly.type
_entity_poly.pdbx_seq_one_letter_code
_entity_poly.pdbx_strand_id
1 'polypeptide(L)'
;MADHFANDGQEISDPEWIEYGLSHGWSLLTQDRRIRTQASVHVLLKRYRAAVHCLSSSELPVAVRADRFDKHQATIYRTVRAGRMGFFVVYEDEVAQRWP
;
A
#
# COMPACT_ATOMS: atom_id res chain seq x y z
N MET A 1 -7.11 4.08 15.22
CA MET A 1 -6.74 2.67 14.94
C MET A 1 -7.06 1.81 16.16
N ALA A 2 -6.61 2.20 17.35
CA ALA A 2 -7.08 1.64 18.62
C ALA A 2 -8.61 1.71 18.82
N ASP A 3 -9.29 2.69 18.19
CA ASP A 3 -10.76 2.83 18.28
C ASP A 3 -11.55 1.80 17.45
N HIS A 4 -10.90 1.08 16.52
CA HIS A 4 -11.56 0.09 15.65
C HIS A 4 -11.01 -1.32 15.82
N PHE A 5 -9.71 -1.46 16.04
CA PHE A 5 -9.08 -2.74 16.32
C PHE A 5 -8.52 -2.73 17.75
N ALA A 6 -8.96 -3.69 18.56
CA ALA A 6 -8.37 -3.94 19.86
C ALA A 6 -6.88 -4.31 19.72
N ASN A 7 -6.08 -4.04 20.76
CA ASN A 7 -4.66 -4.38 20.81
C ASN A 7 -3.85 -3.84 19.61
N ASP A 8 -4.18 -2.64 19.13
CA ASP A 8 -3.57 -2.00 17.96
C ASP A 8 -3.57 -2.88 16.69
N GLY A 9 -4.50 -3.84 16.61
CA GLY A 9 -4.65 -4.75 15.48
C GLY A 9 -3.54 -5.79 15.35
N GLN A 10 -2.84 -6.16 16.44
CA GLN A 10 -1.82 -7.22 16.43
C GLN A 10 -2.33 -8.59 15.97
N GLU A 11 -3.62 -8.87 16.17
CA GLU A 11 -4.26 -10.14 15.81
C GLU A 11 -4.94 -10.12 14.43
N ILE A 12 -4.98 -8.97 13.77
CA ILE A 12 -5.71 -8.78 12.52
C ILE A 12 -4.78 -9.16 11.35
N SER A 13 -5.30 -9.96 10.43
CA SER A 13 -4.53 -10.40 9.27
C SER A 13 -4.33 -9.26 8.25
N ASP A 14 -3.28 -9.34 7.42
CA ASP A 14 -3.05 -8.33 6.37
C ASP A 14 -4.30 -8.07 5.50
N PRO A 15 -5.04 -9.10 5.03
CA PRO A 15 -6.23 -8.87 4.21
C PRO A 15 -7.34 -8.09 4.93
N GLU A 16 -7.58 -8.36 6.22
CA GLU A 16 -8.59 -7.65 7.00
C GLU A 16 -8.21 -6.18 7.19
N TRP A 17 -6.94 -5.91 7.51
CA TRP A 17 -6.41 -4.55 7.60
C TRP A 17 -6.50 -3.79 6.28
N ILE A 18 -6.14 -4.45 5.19
CA ILE A 18 -6.21 -3.90 3.83
C ILE A 18 -7.66 -3.60 3.48
N GLU A 19 -8.58 -4.54 3.69
CA GLU A 19 -10.00 -4.34 3.41
C GLU A 19 -10.56 -3.15 4.20
N TYR A 20 -10.25 -3.04 5.48
CA TYR A 20 -10.67 -1.91 6.30
C TYR A 20 -10.20 -0.58 5.71
N GLY A 21 -8.91 -0.42 5.42
CA GLY A 21 -8.39 0.82 4.84
C GLY A 21 -9.03 1.14 3.49
N LEU A 22 -9.16 0.13 2.63
CA LEU A 22 -9.75 0.29 1.30
C LEU A 22 -11.23 0.68 1.35
N SER A 23 -12.01 0.12 2.29
CA SER A 23 -13.42 0.47 2.49
C SER A 23 -13.63 1.93 2.92
N HIS A 24 -12.61 2.57 3.49
CA HIS A 24 -12.60 3.99 3.86
C HIS A 24 -12.02 4.88 2.73
N GLY A 25 -11.76 4.32 1.56
CA GLY A 25 -11.20 5.03 0.41
C GLY A 25 -9.72 5.41 0.58
N TRP A 26 -9.00 4.76 1.49
CA TRP A 26 -7.59 5.06 1.71
C TRP A 26 -6.73 4.44 0.60
N SER A 27 -5.68 5.17 0.22
CA SER A 27 -4.54 4.60 -0.50
C SER A 27 -3.59 3.99 0.51
N LEU A 28 -3.13 2.77 0.25
CA LEU A 28 -2.25 2.04 1.17
C LEU A 28 -0.78 2.28 0.82
N LEU A 29 0.02 2.61 1.83
CA LEU A 29 1.48 2.68 1.77
C LEU A 29 2.05 1.56 2.63
N THR A 30 2.99 0.78 2.10
CA THR A 30 3.61 -0.33 2.85
C THR A 30 5.09 -0.50 2.53
N GLN A 31 5.74 -1.35 3.31
CA GLN A 31 7.07 -1.88 3.05
C GLN A 31 7.09 -3.42 3.00
N ASP A 32 5.96 -4.07 3.31
CA ASP A 32 5.87 -5.51 3.25
C ASP A 32 5.68 -5.95 1.81
N ARG A 33 6.67 -6.67 1.27
CA ARG A 33 6.60 -7.20 -0.09
C ARG A 33 5.81 -8.50 -0.18
N ARG A 34 5.56 -9.18 0.94
CA ARG A 34 4.84 -10.46 1.00
C ARG A 34 3.39 -10.29 0.56
N ILE A 35 2.76 -9.17 0.90
CA ILE A 35 1.38 -8.87 0.51
C ILE A 35 1.19 -8.77 -1.01
N ARG A 36 2.26 -8.50 -1.78
CA ARG A 36 2.23 -8.42 -3.25
C ARG A 36 1.79 -9.72 -3.91
N THR A 37 2.12 -10.88 -3.33
CA THR A 37 1.82 -12.19 -3.94
C THR A 37 0.59 -12.85 -3.34
N GLN A 38 -0.03 -12.23 -2.33
CA GLN A 38 -1.20 -12.78 -1.67
C GLN A 38 -2.45 -12.61 -2.56
N ALA A 39 -3.09 -13.72 -2.92
CA ALA A 39 -4.28 -13.71 -3.77
C ALA A 39 -5.45 -12.94 -3.15
N SER A 40 -5.59 -12.99 -1.82
CA SER A 40 -6.58 -12.21 -1.05
C SER A 40 -6.42 -10.71 -1.29
N VAL A 41 -5.19 -10.19 -1.25
CA VAL A 41 -4.89 -8.79 -1.51
C VAL A 41 -5.27 -8.40 -2.94
N HIS A 42 -4.95 -9.24 -3.92
CA HIS A 42 -5.38 -9.01 -5.31
C HIS A 42 -6.91 -8.95 -5.48
N VAL A 43 -7.65 -9.82 -4.78
CA VAL A 43 -9.12 -9.79 -4.77
C VAL A 43 -9.63 -8.47 -4.18
N LEU A 44 -9.03 -8.01 -3.08
CA LEU A 44 -9.40 -6.74 -2.44
C LEU A 44 -9.11 -5.54 -3.32
N LEU A 45 -7.92 -5.47 -3.94
CA LEU A 45 -7.58 -4.38 -4.86
C LEU A 45 -8.55 -4.30 -6.04
N LYS A 46 -8.97 -5.45 -6.59
CA LYS A 46 -10.04 -5.53 -7.60
C LYS A 46 -11.37 -5.01 -7.08
N ARG A 47 -11.82 -5.53 -5.93
CA ARG A 47 -13.11 -5.19 -5.32
C ARG A 47 -13.24 -3.69 -5.08
N TYR A 48 -12.21 -3.06 -4.53
CA TYR A 48 -12.22 -1.64 -4.15
C TYR A 48 -11.64 -0.71 -5.24
N ARG A 49 -11.21 -1.25 -6.40
CA ARG A 49 -10.54 -0.52 -7.48
C ARG A 49 -9.39 0.37 -6.98
N ALA A 50 -8.57 -0.19 -6.08
CA ALA A 50 -7.61 0.56 -5.30
C ALA A 50 -6.15 0.26 -5.66
N ALA A 51 -5.25 1.12 -5.17
CA ALA A 51 -3.81 1.00 -5.33
C ALA A 51 -3.10 0.79 -3.99
N VAL A 52 -2.06 -0.05 -4.01
CA VAL A 52 -1.06 -0.15 -2.95
C VAL A 52 0.27 0.37 -3.47
N HIS A 53 0.98 1.17 -2.69
CA HIS A 53 2.34 1.62 -2.97
C HIS A 53 3.30 1.02 -1.94
N CYS A 54 4.18 0.13 -2.39
CA CYS A 54 5.12 -0.59 -1.55
C CYS A 54 6.53 -0.10 -1.79
N LEU A 55 7.31 0.15 -0.73
CA LEU A 55 8.73 0.42 -0.88
C LEU A 55 9.45 -0.75 -1.55
N SER A 56 10.43 -0.41 -2.39
CA SER A 56 11.27 -1.40 -3.04
C SER A 56 12.17 -2.15 -2.07
N SER A 57 12.34 -1.71 -0.82
CA SER A 57 13.00 -2.45 0.25
C SER A 57 12.57 -2.05 1.67
N SER A 58 12.42 -3.05 2.54
CA SER A 58 12.14 -2.90 3.97
C SER A 58 13.40 -2.66 4.81
N GLU A 59 14.59 -2.89 4.26
CA GLU A 59 15.88 -2.71 4.93
C GLU A 59 16.39 -1.26 4.85
N LEU A 60 15.64 -0.36 4.22
CA LEU A 60 16.01 1.05 4.12
C LEU A 60 15.94 1.74 5.49
N PRO A 61 16.87 2.66 5.81
CA PRO A 61 16.76 3.49 6.99
C PRO A 61 15.43 4.24 7.03
N VAL A 62 14.88 4.48 8.23
CA VAL A 62 13.56 5.12 8.42
C VAL A 62 13.45 6.44 7.65
N ALA A 63 14.49 7.29 7.74
CA ALA A 63 14.53 8.56 7.03
C ALA A 63 14.46 8.38 5.51
N VAL A 64 15.17 7.40 4.96
CA VAL A 64 15.17 7.08 3.52
C VAL A 64 13.80 6.55 3.07
N ARG A 65 13.10 5.78 3.91
CA ARG A 65 11.74 5.31 3.60
C ARG A 65 10.75 6.47 3.49
N ALA A 66 10.81 7.40 4.44
CA ALA A 66 9.95 8.58 4.45
C ALA A 66 10.26 9.49 3.24
N ASP A 67 11.54 9.80 3.04
CA ASP A 67 12.00 10.61 1.91
C ASP A 67 11.61 10.00 0.55
N ARG A 68 11.70 8.67 0.41
CA ARG A 68 11.31 8.00 -0.83
C ARG A 68 9.81 8.10 -1.13
N PHE A 69 8.94 8.03 -0.11
CA PHE A 69 7.52 8.29 -0.32
C PHE A 69 7.24 9.77 -0.62
N ASP A 70 7.93 10.68 0.05
CA ASP A 70 7.79 12.12 -0.15
C ASP A 70 8.22 12.55 -1.57
N LYS A 71 9.40 12.10 -2.02
CA LYS A 71 9.91 12.31 -3.38
C LYS A 71 8.90 11.90 -4.46
N HIS A 72 8.17 10.81 -4.24
CA HIS A 72 7.19 10.27 -5.20
C HIS A 72 5.73 10.66 -4.91
N GLN A 73 5.49 11.55 -3.94
CA GLN A 73 4.16 11.92 -3.47
C GLN A 73 3.23 12.35 -4.63
N ALA A 74 3.72 13.21 -5.54
CA ALA A 74 2.93 13.67 -6.68
C ALA A 74 2.51 12.52 -7.62
N THR A 75 3.39 11.53 -7.82
CA THR A 75 3.10 10.35 -8.64
C THR A 75 2.08 9.45 -7.96
N ILE A 76 2.20 9.23 -6.66
CA ILE A 76 1.24 8.47 -5.85
C ILE A 76 -0.15 9.12 -5.93
N TYR A 77 -0.24 10.44 -5.70
CA TYR A 77 -1.51 11.16 -5.81
C TYR A 77 -2.12 11.09 -7.20
N ARG A 78 -1.31 11.20 -8.26
CA ARG A 78 -1.79 11.05 -9.64
C ARG A 78 -2.36 9.65 -9.89
N THR A 79 -1.70 8.60 -9.40
CA THR A 79 -2.19 7.21 -9.50
C THR A 79 -3.55 7.06 -8.83
N VAL A 80 -3.70 7.56 -7.61
CA VAL A 80 -4.96 7.49 -6.85
C VAL A 80 -6.07 8.32 -7.51
N ARG A 81 -5.79 9.57 -7.91
CA ARG A 81 -6.77 10.45 -8.57
C ARG A 81 -7.24 9.91 -9.91
N ALA A 82 -6.37 9.23 -10.64
CA ALA A 82 -6.73 8.59 -11.91
C ALA A 82 -7.55 7.30 -11.72
N GLY A 83 -7.80 6.86 -10.48
CA GLY A 83 -8.51 5.60 -10.20
C GLY A 83 -7.75 4.37 -10.68
N ARG A 84 -6.41 4.45 -10.76
CA ARG A 84 -5.58 3.32 -11.17
C ARG A 84 -5.58 2.29 -10.06
N MET A 85 -5.94 1.07 -10.42
CA MET A 85 -5.87 -0.09 -9.53
C MET A 85 -4.56 -0.83 -9.76
N GLY A 86 -3.92 -1.28 -8.69
CA GLY A 86 -2.74 -2.14 -8.81
C GLY A 86 -1.83 -2.17 -7.59
N PHE A 87 -0.75 -2.95 -7.72
CA PHE A 87 0.36 -2.96 -6.78
C PHE A 87 1.54 -2.23 -7.41
N PHE A 88 1.94 -1.12 -6.82
CA PHE A 88 3.03 -0.27 -7.29
C PHE A 88 4.22 -0.41 -6.35
N VAL A 89 5.42 -0.55 -6.91
CA VAL A 89 6.67 -0.58 -6.14
C VAL A 89 7.39 0.75 -6.33
N VAL A 90 7.69 1.40 -5.21
CA VAL A 90 8.39 2.68 -5.11
C VAL A 90 9.87 2.41 -4.96
N TYR A 91 10.61 2.57 -6.07
CA TYR A 91 12.06 2.55 -6.12
C TYR A 91 12.62 3.94 -5.80
N GLU A 92 13.93 4.07 -5.90
CA GLU A 92 14.61 5.35 -5.69
C GLU A 92 14.14 6.41 -6.69
N ASP A 93 14.09 6.06 -7.97
CA ASP A 93 13.86 7.00 -9.05
C ASP A 93 12.55 6.77 -9.81
N GLU A 94 11.81 5.70 -9.49
CA GLU A 94 10.57 5.38 -10.18
C GLU A 94 9.51 4.75 -9.27
N VAL A 95 8.25 4.83 -9.73
CA VAL A 95 7.12 4.06 -9.20
C VAL A 95 6.65 3.11 -10.29
N ALA A 96 6.95 1.82 -10.15
CA ALA A 96 6.66 0.82 -11.16
C ALA A 96 5.42 -0.01 -10.77
N GLN A 97 4.48 -0.18 -11.71
CA GLN A 97 3.37 -1.10 -11.52
C GLN A 97 3.88 -2.55 -11.65
N ARG A 98 3.58 -3.39 -10.66
CA ARG A 98 3.95 -4.82 -10.63
C ARG A 98 2.75 -5.75 -10.62
N TRP A 99 1.55 -5.20 -10.44
CA TRP A 99 0.29 -5.93 -10.56
C TRP A 99 -0.89 -4.96 -10.86
N PRO A 100 -1.98 -5.37 -11.55
CA PRO A 100 -2.05 -6.60 -12.36
C PRO A 100 -0.88 -6.71 -13.32
#